data_AF-A0A1X7GIT9-F1
#
_entry.id   AF-A0A1X7GIT9-F1
#
_cell.length_a   1.000
_cell.length_b   1.000
_cell.length_c   1.000
_cell.angle_alpha   90.00
_cell.angle_beta   90.00
_cell.angle_gamma   90.00
#
_symmetry.space_group_name_H-M   'P 1'
#
loop_
_entity.id
_entity.type
_entity.pdbx_description
1 polymer ?
#
loop_
_entity_poly.entity_id
_entity_poly.type
_entity_poly.pdbx_seq_one_letter_code
_entity_poly.pdbx_strand_id
1 'polypeptide(L)'
;MIEKVLCMVAVHKPYLLGHAEIASLYGVERQTSQKWKTDGTLAEPDLVISGNPYWLLSTVLQLSADGSREATEQRLAEYEASIPGGYQADPEEQLPVIVGIMEVAKILGQDKQAISRWRHRKQIAASDYELSGSPLWLMETVLADATARGRAVAQVEVERLREGGRGFQKPRGRRSTSPEARPRQRPLPHARTFTSEQSGEAASFLAAVLEQGHSVVIRPQRQKS
;
A
#
# COMPACT_ATOMS: atom_id res chain seq x y z
N MET A 1 1.36 -31.62 -38.84
CA MET A 1 0.79 -31.61 -37.48
C MET A 1 1.35 -30.37 -36.79
N ILE A 2 0.52 -29.35 -36.61
CA ILE A 2 0.94 -28.06 -36.03
C ILE A 2 0.71 -28.18 -34.53
N GLU A 3 1.79 -28.29 -33.77
CA GLU A 3 1.76 -28.09 -32.32
C GLU A 3 1.30 -26.65 -32.06
N LYS A 4 0.05 -26.50 -31.60
CA LYS A 4 -0.39 -25.30 -30.92
C LYS A 4 0.43 -25.17 -29.64
N VAL A 5 1.54 -24.46 -29.73
CA VAL A 5 2.19 -23.88 -28.56
C VAL A 5 1.20 -22.86 -27.99
N LEU A 6 0.37 -23.32 -27.05
CA LEU A 6 -0.22 -22.45 -26.05
C LEU A 6 0.95 -21.85 -25.28
N CYS A 7 1.44 -20.71 -25.76
CA CYS A 7 2.27 -19.84 -24.96
C CYS A 7 1.36 -19.36 -23.83
N MET A 8 1.28 -20.13 -22.74
CA MET A 8 0.85 -19.63 -21.45
C MET A 8 1.85 -18.54 -21.10
N VAL A 9 1.53 -17.30 -21.44
CA VAL A 9 2.19 -16.15 -20.83
C VAL A 9 1.95 -16.37 -19.34
N ALA A 10 3.00 -16.77 -18.61
CA ALA A 10 2.95 -16.81 -17.16
C ALA A 10 2.59 -15.37 -16.74
N VAL A 11 1.36 -15.16 -16.30
CA VAL A 11 0.92 -13.82 -15.93
C VAL A 11 1.54 -13.56 -14.56
N HIS A 12 2.64 -12.81 -14.58
CA HIS A 12 3.42 -12.50 -13.40
C HIS A 12 2.60 -11.57 -12.48
N LYS A 13 2.57 -11.88 -11.20
CA LYS A 13 1.78 -11.15 -10.21
C LYS A 13 2.66 -10.17 -9.44
N PRO A 14 2.63 -8.85 -9.70
CA PRO A 14 3.44 -7.93 -8.91
C PRO A 14 3.03 -8.01 -7.44
N TYR A 15 4.02 -8.02 -6.54
CA TYR A 15 3.77 -7.95 -5.11
C TYR A 15 3.14 -6.60 -4.75
N LEU A 16 1.83 -6.63 -4.51
CA LEU A 16 1.02 -5.49 -4.14
C LEU A 16 0.53 -5.59 -2.71
N LEU A 17 0.57 -4.45 -2.01
CA LEU A 17 0.21 -4.34 -0.62
C LEU A 17 -0.88 -3.28 -0.47
N GLY A 18 -1.93 -3.62 0.27
CA GLY A 18 -2.80 -2.62 0.88
C GLY A 18 -2.37 -2.34 2.32
N HIS A 19 -3.16 -1.52 3.02
CA HIS A 19 -2.85 -1.14 4.40
C HIS A 19 -2.77 -2.33 5.37
N ALA A 20 -3.54 -3.40 5.16
CA ALA A 20 -3.49 -4.57 6.03
C ALA A 20 -2.18 -5.35 5.85
N GLU A 21 -1.74 -5.49 4.60
CA GLU A 21 -0.49 -6.18 4.26
C GLU A 21 0.71 -5.39 4.77
N ILE A 22 0.74 -4.06 4.58
CA ILE A 22 1.80 -3.18 5.12
C ILE A 22 1.84 -3.30 6.65
N ALA A 23 0.69 -3.28 7.31
CA ALA A 23 0.62 -3.40 8.76
C ALA A 23 1.18 -4.74 9.26
N SER A 24 0.82 -5.84 8.58
CA SER A 24 1.37 -7.17 8.87
C SER A 24 2.89 -7.21 8.67
N LEU A 25 3.38 -6.68 7.55
CA LEU A 25 4.80 -6.69 7.19
C LEU A 25 5.68 -5.98 8.24
N TYR A 26 5.22 -4.84 8.75
CA TYR A 26 5.93 -4.06 9.78
C TYR A 26 5.53 -4.43 11.22
N GLY A 27 4.59 -5.37 11.41
CA GLY A 27 4.09 -5.75 12.73
C GLY A 27 3.45 -4.60 13.51
N VAL A 28 2.72 -3.75 12.81
CA VAL A 28 1.99 -2.61 13.38
C VAL A 28 0.49 -2.78 13.16
N GLU A 29 -0.33 -1.94 13.79
CA GLU A 29 -1.76 -1.90 13.51
C GLU A 29 -2.07 -1.24 12.15
N ARG A 30 -3.18 -1.64 11.53
CA ARG A 30 -3.65 -1.07 10.26
C ARG A 30 -3.80 0.45 10.29
N GLN A 31 -4.22 1.01 11.43
CA GLN A 31 -4.36 2.46 11.61
C GLN A 31 -3.02 3.19 11.48
N THR A 32 -1.91 2.55 11.89
CA THR A 32 -0.56 3.10 11.76
C THR A 32 -0.18 3.27 10.29
N SER A 33 -0.45 2.26 9.45
CA SER A 33 -0.21 2.36 7.99
C SER A 33 -1.06 3.47 7.34
N GLN A 34 -2.32 3.64 7.77
CA GLN A 34 -3.16 4.76 7.30
C GLN A 34 -2.63 6.12 7.74
N LYS A 35 -2.09 6.21 8.96
CA LYS A 35 -1.45 7.42 9.46
C LYS A 35 -0.21 7.75 8.62
N TRP A 36 0.64 6.76 8.32
CA TRP A 36 1.83 6.95 7.47
C TRP A 36 1.49 7.50 6.09
N LYS A 37 0.38 7.05 5.48
CA LYS A 37 -0.10 7.67 4.24
C LYS A 37 -0.48 9.14 4.44
N THR A 38 -1.18 9.45 5.54
CA THR A 38 -1.73 10.79 5.79
C THR A 38 -0.64 11.81 6.14
N ASP A 39 0.40 11.39 6.86
CA ASP A 39 1.52 12.24 7.28
C ASP A 39 2.69 12.28 6.29
N GLY A 40 2.59 11.55 5.18
CA GLY A 40 3.58 11.50 4.11
C GLY A 40 4.79 10.60 4.38
N THR A 41 4.74 9.80 5.46
CA THR A 41 5.76 8.77 5.72
C THR A 41 5.72 7.67 4.67
N LEU A 42 4.51 7.21 4.30
CA LEU A 42 4.31 6.28 3.20
C LEU A 42 4.07 7.09 1.92
N ALA A 43 4.78 6.74 0.86
CA ALA A 43 4.67 7.39 -0.44
C ALA A 43 3.23 7.35 -1.00
N GLU A 44 2.97 8.13 -2.03
CA GLU A 44 1.72 8.02 -2.79
C GLU A 44 1.55 6.59 -3.35
N PRO A 45 0.32 6.08 -3.45
CA PRO A 45 0.09 4.72 -3.92
C PRO A 45 0.49 4.55 -5.39
N ASP A 46 1.21 3.47 -5.68
CA ASP A 46 1.59 3.09 -7.05
C ASP A 46 0.34 2.77 -7.89
N LEU A 47 -0.72 2.25 -7.26
CA LEU A 47 -1.98 1.92 -7.91
C LEU A 47 -3.19 2.30 -7.06
N VAL A 48 -4.25 2.78 -7.71
CA VAL A 48 -5.57 2.96 -7.10
C VAL A 48 -6.60 2.13 -7.86
N ILE A 49 -7.23 1.17 -7.17
CA ILE A 49 -8.16 0.20 -7.78
C ILE A 49 -9.47 0.21 -7.00
N SER A 50 -10.59 0.46 -7.68
CA SER A 50 -11.91 0.63 -7.05
C SER A 50 -11.92 1.62 -5.86
N GLY A 51 -11.04 2.63 -5.87
CA GLY A 51 -10.90 3.67 -4.84
C GLY A 51 -9.99 3.29 -3.67
N ASN A 52 -9.44 2.08 -3.67
CA ASN A 52 -8.51 1.62 -2.65
C ASN A 52 -7.06 1.82 -3.13
N PRO A 53 -6.18 2.37 -2.28
CA PRO A 53 -4.77 2.53 -2.60
C PRO A 53 -4.00 1.21 -2.41
N TYR A 54 -3.05 0.95 -3.30
CA TYR A 54 -2.12 -0.17 -3.25
C TYR A 54 -0.72 0.31 -3.60
N TRP A 55 0.27 -0.33 -2.99
CA TRP A 55 1.69 -0.05 -3.18
C TRP A 55 2.41 -1.29 -3.66
N LEU A 56 3.46 -1.11 -4.45
CA LEU A 56 4.44 -2.13 -4.76
C LEU A 56 5.26 -2.45 -3.51
N LEU A 57 5.71 -3.70 -3.39
CA LEU A 57 6.61 -4.12 -2.34
C LEU A 57 7.87 -3.26 -2.29
N SER A 58 8.46 -2.97 -3.45
CA SER A 58 9.64 -2.09 -3.58
C SER A 58 9.40 -0.70 -2.96
N THR A 59 8.26 -0.08 -3.24
CA THR A 59 7.85 1.20 -2.63
C THR A 59 7.69 1.09 -1.12
N VAL A 60 7.06 0.02 -0.63
CA VAL A 60 6.84 -0.20 0.80
C VAL A 60 8.13 -0.45 1.57
N LEU A 61 9.10 -1.15 0.98
CA LEU A 61 10.39 -1.44 1.61
C LEU A 61 11.24 -0.18 1.82
N GLN A 62 11.00 0.90 1.07
CA GLN A 62 11.65 2.20 1.29
C GLN A 62 11.34 2.81 2.66
N LEU A 63 10.25 2.40 3.32
CA LEU A 63 9.97 2.81 4.71
C LEU A 63 11.06 2.35 5.69
N SER A 64 11.82 1.32 5.34
CA SER A 64 12.93 0.81 6.16
C SER A 64 14.28 1.49 5.83
N ALA A 65 14.34 2.37 4.84
CA ALA A 65 15.60 2.94 4.36
C ALA A 65 16.33 3.83 5.39
N ASP A 66 15.59 4.42 6.32
CA ASP A 66 16.16 5.23 7.41
C ASP A 66 16.46 4.42 8.69
N GLY A 67 16.22 3.10 8.69
CA GLY A 67 16.42 2.20 9.82
C GLY A 67 15.45 2.40 10.99
N SER A 68 14.48 3.30 10.88
CA SER A 68 13.52 3.59 11.96
C SER A 68 12.34 2.61 11.99
N ARG A 69 12.14 1.85 10.91
CA ARG A 69 11.09 0.84 10.73
C ARG A 69 11.74 -0.35 10.07
N GLU A 70 11.45 -1.55 10.55
CA GLU A 70 12.00 -2.76 9.96
C GLU A 70 10.89 -3.76 9.64
N ALA A 71 10.84 -4.16 8.36
CA ALA A 71 10.18 -5.39 7.96
C ALA A 71 11.15 -6.54 8.20
N THR A 72 10.83 -7.44 9.14
CA THR A 72 11.66 -8.62 9.40
C THR A 72 11.69 -9.52 8.16
N GLU A 73 12.84 -10.12 7.84
CA GLU A 73 12.98 -11.08 6.72
C GLU A 73 11.93 -12.19 6.76
N GLN A 74 11.60 -12.69 7.96
CA GLN A 74 10.56 -13.70 8.14
C GLN A 74 9.19 -13.23 7.62
N ARG A 75 8.73 -12.03 8.02
CA ARG A 75 7.43 -11.49 7.57
C ARG A 75 7.42 -11.19 6.07
N LEU A 76 8.56 -10.78 5.52
CA LEU A 76 8.72 -10.59 4.07
C LEU A 76 8.53 -11.92 3.34
N ALA A 77 9.24 -12.97 3.76
CA ALA A 77 9.13 -14.29 3.17
C ALA A 77 7.71 -14.88 3.31
N GLU A 78 7.07 -14.70 4.46
CA GLU A 78 5.67 -15.11 4.69
C GLU A 78 4.70 -14.40 3.73
N TYR A 79 4.91 -13.09 3.51
CA TYR A 79 4.11 -12.31 2.56
C TYR A 79 4.34 -12.77 1.11
N GLU A 80 5.59 -12.93 0.68
CA GLU A 80 5.92 -13.37 -0.69
C GLU A 80 5.36 -14.77 -0.99
N ALA A 81 5.46 -15.69 -0.02
CA ALA A 81 4.88 -17.03 -0.12
C ALA A 81 3.35 -17.04 -0.22
N SER A 82 2.68 -15.99 0.28
CA SER A 82 1.22 -15.86 0.20
C SER A 82 0.70 -15.55 -1.21
N ILE A 83 1.58 -15.12 -2.12
CA ILE A 83 1.24 -14.80 -3.53
C ILE A 83 2.06 -15.72 -4.45
N PRO A 84 1.54 -16.93 -4.78
CA PRO A 84 2.22 -17.84 -5.69
C PRO A 84 2.41 -17.22 -7.08
N GLY A 85 3.63 -17.32 -7.62
CA GLY A 85 4.00 -16.69 -8.89
C GLY A 85 4.13 -15.17 -8.79
N GLY A 86 4.26 -14.65 -7.57
CA GLY A 86 4.52 -13.26 -7.31
C GLY A 86 5.95 -12.85 -7.72
N TYR A 87 6.15 -11.57 -7.99
CA TYR A 87 7.46 -10.99 -8.23
C TYR A 87 7.54 -9.56 -7.71
N GLN A 88 8.76 -9.12 -7.38
CA GLN A 88 9.02 -7.75 -7.00
C GLN A 88 9.13 -6.89 -8.26
N ALA A 89 8.09 -6.11 -8.53
CA ALA A 89 8.05 -5.17 -9.65
C ALA A 89 8.82 -3.89 -9.33
N ASP A 90 9.46 -3.35 -10.36
CA ASP A 90 10.06 -2.02 -10.30
C ASP A 90 8.99 -0.94 -10.48
N PRO A 91 9.09 0.22 -9.80
CA PRO A 91 8.10 1.30 -9.95
C PRO A 91 7.97 1.86 -11.38
N GLU A 92 9.02 1.71 -12.19
CA GLU A 92 9.04 2.14 -13.60
C GLU A 92 8.50 1.07 -14.56
N GLU A 93 8.24 -0.14 -14.07
CA GLU A 93 7.77 -1.25 -14.87
C GLU A 93 6.31 -1.05 -15.31
N GLN A 94 6.00 -1.46 -16.53
CA GLN A 94 4.61 -1.49 -17.00
C GLN A 94 3.85 -2.64 -16.34
N LEU A 95 3.15 -2.32 -15.26
CA LEU A 95 2.36 -3.30 -14.51
C LEU A 95 1.19 -3.86 -15.33
N PRO A 96 0.82 -5.14 -15.11
CA PRO A 96 -0.39 -5.69 -15.71
C PRO A 96 -1.63 -4.90 -15.25
N VAL A 97 -2.66 -4.88 -16.09
CA VAL A 97 -3.91 -4.20 -15.74
C VAL A 97 -4.64 -4.99 -14.66
N ILE A 98 -4.56 -4.51 -13.41
CA ILE A 98 -5.25 -5.11 -12.27
C ILE A 98 -6.57 -4.37 -12.04
N VAL A 99 -7.63 -5.13 -11.81
CA VAL A 99 -9.02 -4.66 -11.73
C VAL A 99 -9.67 -5.13 -10.43
N GLY A 100 -10.48 -4.26 -9.84
CA GLY A 100 -11.28 -4.58 -8.67
C GLY A 100 -12.70 -4.97 -9.09
N ILE A 101 -13.52 -5.33 -8.09
CA ILE A 101 -14.89 -5.78 -8.33
C ILE A 101 -15.77 -4.81 -9.13
N MET A 102 -15.54 -3.49 -9.01
CA MET A 102 -16.31 -2.49 -9.76
C MET A 102 -15.89 -2.46 -11.23
N GLU A 103 -14.59 -2.57 -11.52
CA GLU A 103 -14.08 -2.63 -12.88
C GLU A 103 -14.51 -3.94 -13.56
N VAL A 104 -14.45 -5.08 -12.85
CA VAL A 104 -14.96 -6.36 -13.36
C VAL A 104 -16.45 -6.29 -13.70
N ALA A 105 -17.25 -5.63 -12.85
CA ALA A 105 -18.67 -5.42 -13.11
C ALA A 105 -18.89 -4.68 -14.44
N LYS A 106 -18.12 -3.61 -14.70
CA LYS A 106 -18.18 -2.86 -15.96
C LYS A 106 -17.75 -3.71 -17.17
N ILE A 107 -16.62 -4.42 -17.06
CA ILE A 107 -16.10 -5.30 -18.12
C ILE A 107 -17.16 -6.33 -18.54
N LEU A 108 -17.89 -6.90 -17.58
CA LEU A 108 -18.88 -7.96 -17.82
C LEU A 108 -20.32 -7.44 -18.01
N GLY A 109 -20.50 -6.12 -18.04
CA GLY A 109 -21.83 -5.49 -18.17
C GLY A 109 -22.80 -5.85 -17.04
N GLN A 110 -22.27 -6.09 -15.84
CA GLN A 110 -23.03 -6.45 -14.64
C GLN A 110 -22.94 -5.37 -13.56
N ASP A 111 -23.73 -5.50 -12.51
CA ASP A 111 -23.57 -4.73 -11.29
C ASP A 111 -22.56 -5.38 -10.32
N LYS A 112 -22.09 -4.61 -9.33
CA LYS A 112 -21.14 -5.07 -8.31
C LYS A 112 -21.70 -6.24 -7.47
N GLN A 113 -23.00 -6.25 -7.16
CA GLN A 113 -23.60 -7.29 -6.33
C GLN A 113 -23.66 -8.63 -7.08
N ALA A 114 -23.91 -8.61 -8.39
CA ALA A 114 -23.87 -9.76 -9.28
C ALA A 114 -22.47 -10.38 -9.30
N ILE A 115 -21.42 -9.57 -9.49
CA ILE A 115 -20.04 -10.07 -9.42
C ILE A 115 -19.72 -10.65 -8.04
N SER A 116 -20.18 -10.01 -6.96
CA SER A 116 -19.99 -10.55 -5.61
C SER A 116 -20.65 -11.92 -5.44
N ARG A 117 -21.89 -12.07 -5.90
CA ARG A 117 -22.61 -13.36 -5.88
C ARG A 117 -21.88 -14.41 -6.73
N TRP A 118 -21.40 -14.05 -7.91
CA TRP A 118 -20.65 -14.98 -8.77
C TRP A 118 -19.36 -15.45 -8.11
N ARG A 119 -18.62 -14.56 -7.45
CA ARG A 119 -17.41 -14.91 -6.68
C ARG A 119 -17.73 -15.95 -5.62
N HIS A 120 -18.73 -15.68 -4.78
CA HIS A 120 -19.14 -16.61 -3.71
C HIS A 120 -19.62 -17.96 -4.24
N ARG A 121 -20.27 -17.98 -5.40
CA ARG A 121 -20.75 -19.21 -6.06
C ARG A 121 -19.72 -19.87 -6.98
N LYS A 122 -18.48 -19.36 -7.04
CA LYS A 122 -17.42 -19.82 -7.96
C LYS A 122 -17.85 -19.83 -9.44
N GLN A 123 -18.73 -18.90 -9.80
CA GLN A 123 -19.23 -18.68 -11.16
C GLN A 123 -18.39 -17.66 -11.93
N ILE A 124 -17.29 -17.19 -11.38
CA ILE A 124 -16.28 -16.36 -12.06
C ILE A 124 -14.91 -16.89 -11.62
N ALA A 125 -13.86 -16.56 -12.35
CA ALA A 125 -12.49 -16.85 -11.93
C ALA A 125 -12.24 -16.44 -10.47
N ALA A 126 -11.46 -17.27 -9.77
CA ALA A 126 -10.93 -16.91 -8.47
C ALA A 126 -10.15 -15.59 -8.58
N SER A 127 -10.17 -14.78 -7.53
CA SER A 127 -9.38 -13.55 -7.49
C SER A 127 -7.88 -13.88 -7.50
N ASP A 128 -7.12 -13.09 -8.24
CA ASP A 128 -5.68 -13.21 -8.29
C ASP A 128 -5.01 -12.73 -7.00
N TYR A 129 -5.68 -11.80 -6.30
CA TYR A 129 -5.30 -11.29 -4.99
C TYR A 129 -6.51 -11.11 -4.08
N GLU A 130 -6.31 -11.31 -2.79
CA GLU A 130 -7.20 -10.80 -1.73
C GLU A 130 -6.40 -9.84 -0.84
N LEU A 131 -6.45 -8.55 -1.16
CA LEU A 131 -5.65 -7.53 -0.46
C LEU A 131 -6.56 -6.63 0.37
N SER A 132 -6.24 -6.49 1.65
CA SER A 132 -6.97 -5.62 2.59
C SER A 132 -8.48 -5.88 2.58
N GLY A 133 -8.89 -7.14 2.36
CA GLY A 133 -10.27 -7.60 2.26
C GLY A 133 -10.95 -7.33 0.91
N SER A 134 -10.22 -6.87 -0.09
CA SER A 134 -10.72 -6.59 -1.44
C SER A 134 -10.24 -7.65 -2.43
N PRO A 135 -11.15 -8.31 -3.18
CA PRO A 135 -10.75 -9.22 -4.24
C PRO A 135 -10.30 -8.41 -5.47
N LEU A 136 -9.14 -8.77 -6.01
CA LEU A 136 -8.57 -8.18 -7.22
C LEU A 136 -8.27 -9.26 -8.25
N TRP A 137 -8.37 -8.90 -9.52
CA TRP A 137 -8.05 -9.79 -10.64
C TRP A 137 -7.09 -9.10 -11.59
N LEU A 138 -6.28 -9.89 -12.26
CA LEU A 138 -5.66 -9.49 -13.52
C LEU A 138 -6.78 -9.41 -14.56
N MET A 139 -6.80 -8.35 -15.36
CA MET A 139 -7.84 -8.18 -16.38
C MET A 139 -7.87 -9.37 -17.35
N GLU A 140 -6.71 -9.89 -17.74
CA GLU A 140 -6.62 -11.06 -18.62
C GLU A 140 -7.24 -12.32 -17.99
N THR A 141 -7.16 -12.51 -16.67
CA THR A 141 -7.86 -13.60 -15.96
C THR A 141 -9.38 -13.48 -16.14
N VAL A 142 -9.92 -12.27 -16.04
CA VAL A 142 -11.35 -12.00 -16.21
C VAL A 142 -11.78 -12.20 -17.65
N LEU A 143 -10.98 -11.74 -18.61
CA LEU A 143 -11.26 -11.91 -20.04
C LEU A 143 -11.23 -13.39 -20.44
N ALA A 144 -10.22 -14.14 -19.99
CA ALA A 144 -10.13 -15.57 -20.24
C ALA A 144 -11.34 -16.34 -19.67
N ASP A 145 -11.75 -16.04 -18.44
CA ASP A 145 -12.94 -16.66 -17.83
C ASP A 145 -14.24 -16.27 -18.57
N ALA A 146 -14.36 -15.01 -18.99
CA ALA A 146 -15.51 -14.55 -19.76
C ALA A 146 -15.61 -15.30 -21.09
N THR A 147 -14.51 -15.45 -21.82
CA THR A 147 -14.44 -16.23 -23.06
C THR A 147 -14.78 -17.70 -22.81
N ALA A 148 -14.16 -18.34 -21.81
CA ALA A 148 -14.39 -19.74 -21.48
C ALA A 148 -15.86 -20.05 -21.12
N ARG A 149 -16.58 -19.06 -20.58
CA ARG A 149 -17.99 -19.17 -20.19
C ARG A 149 -18.96 -18.59 -21.22
N GLY A 150 -18.48 -18.11 -22.37
CA GLY A 150 -19.31 -17.51 -23.42
C GLY A 150 -20.02 -16.22 -22.99
N ARG A 151 -19.40 -15.41 -22.12
CA ARG A 151 -19.96 -14.15 -21.63
C ARG A 151 -19.63 -13.00 -22.55
N ALA A 152 -20.57 -12.06 -22.67
CA ALA A 152 -20.31 -10.79 -23.32
C ALA A 152 -19.29 -9.97 -22.50
N VAL A 153 -18.39 -9.30 -23.22
CA VAL A 153 -17.39 -8.40 -22.66
C VAL A 153 -17.58 -7.02 -23.29
N ALA A 154 -17.68 -5.98 -22.46
CA ALA A 154 -17.73 -4.60 -22.89
C ALA A 154 -16.34 -4.15 -23.35
N GLN A 155 -16.02 -4.30 -24.65
CA GLN A 155 -14.70 -3.99 -25.21
C GLN A 155 -14.26 -2.54 -24.96
N VAL A 156 -15.19 -1.59 -25.02
CA VAL A 156 -14.93 -0.18 -24.70
C VAL A 156 -14.36 -0.01 -23.29
N GLU A 157 -14.85 -0.78 -22.32
CA GLU A 157 -14.34 -0.73 -20.94
C GLU A 157 -12.96 -1.37 -20.82
N VAL A 158 -12.68 -2.42 -21.60
CA VAL A 158 -11.37 -3.09 -21.64
C VAL A 158 -10.31 -2.16 -22.21
N GLU A 159 -10.59 -1.53 -23.36
CA GLU A 159 -9.68 -0.57 -24.00
C GLU A 159 -9.40 0.62 -23.07
N ARG A 160 -10.46 1.20 -22.48
CA ARG A 160 -10.30 2.30 -21.52
C ARG A 160 -9.39 1.92 -20.34
N LEU A 161 -9.52 0.69 -19.81
CA LEU A 161 -8.68 0.24 -18.70
C LEU A 161 -7.23 -0.04 -19.12
N ARG A 162 -6.99 -0.51 -20.36
CA ARG A 162 -5.64 -0.67 -20.93
C ARG A 162 -4.92 0.66 -21.07
N GLU A 163 -5.64 1.72 -21.41
CA GLU A 163 -5.11 3.08 -21.51
C GLU A 163 -4.94 3.77 -20.14
N GLY A 164 -5.18 3.05 -19.03
CA GLY A 164 -5.11 3.60 -17.67
C GLY A 164 -6.33 4.43 -17.26
N GLY A 165 -7.36 4.50 -18.12
CA GLY A 165 -8.61 5.21 -17.86
C GLY A 165 -9.45 4.51 -16.79
N ARG A 166 -9.20 4.85 -15.53
CA ARG A 166 -10.06 4.48 -14.40
C ARG A 166 -11.08 5.59 -14.18
N GLY A 167 -12.36 5.27 -14.30
CA GLY A 167 -13.44 6.27 -14.14
C GLY A 167 -13.39 6.97 -12.78
N PHE A 168 -13.92 8.19 -12.69
CA PHE A 168 -13.89 9.04 -11.49
C PHE A 168 -14.37 8.29 -10.24
N GLN A 169 -13.44 7.88 -9.40
CA GLN A 169 -13.74 7.23 -8.13
C GLN A 169 -13.96 8.35 -7.10
N LYS A 170 -15.23 8.65 -6.80
CA LYS A 170 -15.54 9.55 -5.67
C LYS A 170 -14.83 8.99 -4.44
N PRO A 171 -13.94 9.76 -3.77
CA PRO A 171 -13.29 9.28 -2.57
C PRO A 171 -14.36 8.82 -1.58
N ARG A 172 -14.31 7.55 -1.18
CA ARG A 172 -15.12 7.06 -0.06
C ARG A 172 -14.52 7.62 1.21
N GLY A 173 -14.97 8.81 1.59
CA GLY A 173 -14.49 9.52 2.76
C GLY A 173 -14.72 11.01 2.61
N ARG A 174 -15.11 11.64 3.71
CA ARG A 174 -15.25 13.09 3.90
C ARG A 174 -14.12 13.82 3.17
N ARG A 175 -14.43 14.91 2.45
CA ARG A 175 -13.45 15.83 1.84
C ARG A 175 -12.24 15.96 2.76
N SER A 176 -11.16 15.26 2.45
CA SER A 176 -9.85 15.62 2.93
C SER A 176 -9.53 16.88 2.15
N THR A 177 -9.88 18.04 2.71
CA THR A 177 -8.99 19.19 2.59
C THR A 177 -7.60 18.63 2.80
N SER A 178 -6.75 18.67 1.76
CA SER A 178 -5.34 18.35 1.90
C SER A 178 -4.87 19.02 3.19
N PRO A 179 -4.41 18.27 4.20
CA PRO A 179 -3.73 18.92 5.30
C PRO A 179 -2.59 19.65 4.63
N GLU A 180 -2.61 20.98 4.73
CA GLU A 180 -1.47 21.82 4.42
C GLU A 180 -0.24 21.10 4.94
N ALA A 181 0.69 20.78 4.03
CA ALA A 181 1.82 19.92 4.31
C ALA A 181 2.41 20.32 5.66
N ARG A 182 2.27 19.46 6.67
CA ARG A 182 2.77 19.78 8.00
C ARG A 182 4.25 20.12 7.79
N PRO A 183 4.71 21.29 8.24
CA PRO A 183 6.10 21.64 8.11
C PRO A 183 6.91 20.49 8.70
N ARG A 184 7.86 19.97 7.91
CA ARG A 184 8.75 18.86 8.30
C ARG A 184 9.13 19.07 9.75
N GLN A 185 8.72 18.16 10.63
CA GLN A 185 9.04 18.28 12.05
C GLN A 185 10.55 18.45 12.14
N ARG A 186 11.00 19.57 12.70
CA ARG A 186 12.42 19.80 12.93
C ARG A 186 12.92 18.63 13.78
N PRO A 187 14.06 18.01 13.41
CA PRO A 187 14.58 16.87 14.14
C PRO A 187 14.72 17.24 15.62
N LEU A 188 14.30 16.33 16.50
CA LEU A 188 14.35 16.56 17.93
C LEU A 188 15.81 16.80 18.36
N PRO A 189 16.05 17.80 19.23
CA PRO A 189 17.38 18.01 19.78
C PRO A 189 17.83 16.77 20.56
N HIS A 190 19.08 16.35 20.35
CA HIS A 190 19.66 15.19 21.06
C HIS A 190 19.61 15.39 22.58
N ALA A 191 19.33 14.32 23.31
CA ALA A 191 19.38 14.32 24.77
C ALA A 191 20.79 14.70 25.26
N ARG A 192 20.86 15.62 26.22
CA ARG A 192 22.10 16.07 26.86
C ARG A 192 22.07 15.83 28.36
N THR A 193 23.23 15.48 28.91
CA THR A 193 23.44 15.35 30.35
C THR A 193 24.31 16.52 30.79
N PHE A 194 23.94 17.15 31.90
CA PHE A 194 24.66 18.29 32.47
C PHE A 194 25.09 17.94 33.90
N THR A 195 26.28 18.39 34.29
CA THR A 195 26.72 18.34 35.69
C THR A 195 26.27 19.61 36.43
N SER A 196 26.41 19.63 37.76
CA SER A 196 26.05 20.79 38.60
C SER A 196 26.81 22.07 38.21
N GLU A 197 28.03 21.93 37.69
CA GLU A 197 28.89 23.04 37.26
C GLU A 197 28.41 23.65 35.93
N GLN A 198 27.60 22.92 35.14
CA GLN A 198 27.09 23.33 33.83
C GLN A 198 25.68 23.93 33.90
N SER A 199 25.29 24.49 35.05
CA SER A 199 23.94 24.99 35.29
C SER A 199 23.50 26.09 34.30
N GLY A 200 24.42 26.98 33.91
CA GLY A 200 24.17 28.01 32.90
C GLY A 200 23.89 27.44 31.51
N GLU A 201 24.68 26.45 31.08
CA GLU A 201 24.49 25.77 29.78
C GLU A 201 23.20 24.95 29.74
N ALA A 202 22.86 24.29 30.86
CA ALA A 202 21.60 23.56 31.01
C ALA A 202 20.39 24.50 30.86
N ALA A 203 20.44 25.68 31.48
CA ALA A 203 19.37 26.68 31.38
C ALA A 203 19.21 27.20 29.94
N SER A 204 20.31 27.54 29.26
CA SER A 204 20.28 27.98 27.86
C SER A 204 19.74 26.90 26.91
N PHE A 205 20.12 25.64 27.12
CA PHE A 205 19.60 24.51 26.34
C PHE A 205 18.10 24.32 26.55
N LEU A 206 17.63 24.33 27.81
CA LEU A 206 16.20 24.20 28.12
C LEU A 206 15.37 25.33 27.51
N ALA A 207 15.86 26.58 27.59
CA ALA A 207 15.19 27.72 26.98
C ALA A 207 15.03 27.55 25.46
N ALA A 208 16.10 27.15 24.77
CA ALA A 208 16.07 26.92 23.33
C ALA A 208 15.13 25.77 22.92
N VAL A 209 15.04 24.71 23.72
CA VAL A 209 14.15 23.56 23.45
C VAL A 209 12.68 23.94 23.67
N LEU A 210 12.38 24.76 24.68
CA LEU A 210 11.03 25.25 24.96
C LEU A 210 10.56 26.27 23.91
N GLU A 211 11.43 27.18 23.46
CA GLU A 211 11.12 28.13 22.37
C GLU A 211 10.79 27.42 21.05
N GLN A 212 11.36 26.23 20.82
CA GLN A 212 11.04 25.38 19.67
C GLN A 212 9.71 24.62 19.83
N GLY A 213 8.98 24.83 20.94
CA GLY A 213 7.68 24.22 21.20
C GLY A 213 7.74 22.78 21.68
N HIS A 214 8.91 22.30 22.14
CA HIS A 214 9.07 20.95 22.65
C HIS A 214 8.78 20.88 24.16
N SER A 215 8.29 19.73 24.63
CA SER A 215 8.18 19.41 26.06
C SER A 215 9.44 18.66 26.53
N VAL A 216 9.93 18.97 27.73
CA VAL A 216 11.17 18.39 28.26
C VAL A 216 10.89 17.49 29.46
N VAL A 217 11.58 16.34 29.54
CA VAL A 217 11.60 15.45 30.70
C VAL A 217 13.00 15.46 31.30
N ILE A 218 13.15 15.90 32.54
CA ILE A 218 14.42 15.93 33.26
C ILE A 218 14.54 14.68 34.14
N ARG A 219 15.62 13.91 33.97
CA ARG A 219 15.91 12.72 34.79
C ARG A 219 17.18 12.95 35.61
N PRO A 220 17.11 12.99 36.95
CA PRO A 220 18.32 13.09 37.77
C PRO A 220 19.13 11.78 37.68
N GLN A 221 20.41 11.87 37.32
CA GLN A 221 21.36 10.77 37.42
C GLN A 221 22.22 10.94 38.66
N ARG A 222 22.26 9.91 39.51
CA ARG A 222 23.22 9.86 40.63
C ARG A 222 24.56 9.40 40.08
N GLN A 223 25.59 10.23 40.20
CA GLN A 223 26.97 9.76 40.04
C GLN A 223 27.24 8.74 41.15
N LYS A 224 27.67 7.53 40.79
CA LYS A 224 28.24 6.59 41.76
C LYS A 224 29.59 7.16 42.17
N SER A 225 29.70 7.60 43.43
CA SER A 225 30.98 7.82 44.11
C SER A 225 31.73 6.50 44.28
#